data_AF-A0A2G8RYM0-F1
#
_entry.id   AF-A0A2G8RYM0-F1
#
_cell.length_a   1.000
_cell.length_b   1.000
_cell.length_c   1.000
_cell.angle_alpha   90.00
_cell.angle_beta   90.00
_cell.angle_gamma   90.00
#
_symmetry.space_group_name_H-M   'P 1'
#
loop_
_entity.id
_entity.type
_entity.pdbx_description
1 polymer ?
#
loop_
_entity_poly.entity_id
_entity_poly.type
_entity_poly.pdbx_seq_one_letter_code
_entity_poly.pdbx_strand_id
1 'polypeptide(L)'
;MTTRIRPSEVTYGPAAIVAAKPILPKSRSTITLTEAQRAIMARSAADRNEQVESAIAEVYRFAESKAQYLSETCGHKSDYYLRLIFSGGVSLQKKRKPNAYNAWSHQLAKEKNGDADPGKATNLLDLQRQHREEYDKLTPQEKRDLCEALEEERDSRMFGIRVNQKGRAQDVMNTFRHIMEMCRCGIEAFIGLVRNNTEFELRPQWFFTSTPINRYLTGAIKKWDVEVIGSQFEAFSIAGCELFTFLRTVRDQAEWLKNEIRAKMNTLYADATGKKDTTMHYKDYEKVVVIDEGLTLEGWTHEVFACPSSLLTTIEPLKKLR
;
A
#
# COMPACT_ATOMS: atom_id res chain seq x y z
N MET A 1 -26.22 -26.06 10.80
CA MET A 1 -24.86 -25.73 11.31
C MET A 1 -24.71 -24.23 11.29
N THR A 2 -24.79 -23.59 12.45
CA THR A 2 -24.77 -22.12 12.59
C THR A 2 -23.31 -21.67 12.62
N THR A 3 -22.81 -21.19 11.48
CA THR A 3 -21.48 -20.56 11.39
C THR A 3 -21.50 -19.31 12.27
N ARG A 4 -20.91 -19.39 13.47
CA ARG A 4 -20.63 -18.20 14.29
C ARG A 4 -19.58 -17.38 13.55
N ILE A 5 -20.05 -16.37 12.81
CA ILE A 5 -19.20 -15.32 12.25
C ILE A 5 -18.58 -14.60 13.45
N ARG A 6 -17.28 -14.79 13.66
CA ARG A 6 -16.54 -14.07 14.69
C ARG A 6 -16.39 -12.60 14.23
N PRO A 7 -16.68 -11.61 15.09
CA PRO A 7 -16.67 -10.19 14.71
C PRO A 7 -15.30 -9.69 14.26
N SER A 8 -15.27 -8.56 13.55
CA SER A 8 -14.03 -7.88 13.13
C SER A 8 -13.24 -7.35 14.33
N GLU A 9 -11.92 -7.35 14.24
CA GLU A 9 -11.05 -6.90 15.32
C GLU A 9 -10.87 -5.38 15.24
N VAL A 10 -11.53 -4.65 16.15
CA VAL A 10 -11.45 -3.20 16.26
C VAL A 10 -10.47 -2.85 17.39
N THR A 11 -9.38 -2.20 17.04
CA THR A 11 -8.37 -1.73 18.00
C THR A 11 -8.51 -0.23 18.22
N TYR A 12 -8.55 0.19 19.48
CA TYR A 12 -8.56 1.60 19.85
C TYR A 12 -7.20 2.03 20.42
N GLY A 13 -6.79 3.25 20.13
CA GLY A 13 -5.68 3.91 20.81
C GLY A 13 -5.93 4.09 22.32
N PRO A 14 -4.87 4.33 23.11
CA PRO A 14 -5.02 4.60 24.54
C PRO A 14 -5.94 5.81 24.77
N ALA A 15 -6.81 5.73 25.78
CA ALA A 15 -7.70 6.83 26.14
C ALA A 15 -6.89 8.07 26.54
N ALA A 16 -6.90 9.09 25.70
CA ALA A 16 -6.28 10.37 26.02
C ALA A 16 -7.14 11.09 27.08
N ILE A 17 -6.68 11.11 28.33
CA ILE A 17 -7.19 12.03 29.33
C ILE A 17 -6.59 13.40 28.98
N VAL A 18 -7.32 14.20 28.20
CA VAL A 18 -6.91 15.56 27.84
C VAL A 18 -7.11 16.46 29.07
N ALA A 19 -6.12 16.47 29.96
CA ALA A 19 -6.05 17.35 31.14
C ALA A 19 -4.90 18.37 31.04
N ALA A 20 -4.46 18.73 29.83
CA ALA A 20 -3.43 19.73 29.63
C ALA A 20 -3.96 20.90 28.80
N LYS A 21 -3.90 22.12 29.36
CA LYS A 21 -4.13 23.36 28.61
C LYS A 21 -3.14 23.41 27.43
N PRO A 22 -3.56 23.89 26.24
CA PRO A 22 -2.68 23.95 25.08
C PRO A 22 -1.41 24.74 25.42
N ILE A 23 -0.25 24.09 25.27
CA ILE A 23 1.03 24.79 25.34
C ILE A 23 1.10 25.64 24.08
N LEU A 24 0.90 26.96 24.22
CA LEU A 24 1.05 27.89 23.12
C LEU A 24 2.49 27.78 22.59
N PRO A 25 2.70 27.50 21.30
CA PRO A 25 4.04 27.34 20.76
C PRO A 25 4.81 28.66 20.94
N LYS A 26 6.00 28.57 21.54
CA LYS A 26 6.95 29.68 21.60
C LYS A 26 7.30 30.05 20.15
N SER A 27 6.90 31.25 19.72
CA SER A 27 7.24 31.80 18.41
C SER A 27 8.77 31.75 18.22
N ARG A 28 9.24 30.90 17.30
CA ARG A 28 10.62 30.93 16.84
C ARG A 28 10.74 32.13 15.90
N SER A 29 11.77 32.96 16.08
CA SER A 29 12.10 34.00 15.12
C SER A 29 12.46 33.35 13.78
N THR A 30 11.52 33.34 12.84
CA THR A 30 11.78 32.96 11.45
C THR A 30 12.66 34.03 10.83
N ILE A 31 13.85 33.63 10.36
CA ILE A 31 14.63 34.44 9.43
C ILE A 31 13.74 34.64 8.19
N THR A 32 13.32 35.87 7.93
CA THR A 32 12.44 36.21 6.83
C THR A 32 13.23 36.14 5.52
N LEU A 33 13.13 35.00 4.82
CA LEU A 33 13.67 34.85 3.46
C LEU A 33 12.99 35.83 2.51
N THR A 34 13.78 36.51 1.68
CA THR A 34 13.27 37.41 0.65
C THR A 34 12.53 36.63 -0.44
N GLU A 35 11.67 37.30 -1.20
CA GLU A 35 10.85 36.67 -2.25
C GLU A 35 11.71 35.99 -3.33
N ALA A 36 12.82 36.62 -3.70
CA ALA A 36 13.81 36.04 -4.60
C ALA A 36 14.47 34.77 -4.03
N GLN A 37 14.80 34.74 -2.73
CA GLN A 37 15.36 33.56 -2.07
C GLN A 37 14.35 32.41 -2.01
N ARG A 38 13.06 32.71 -1.77
CA ARG A 38 11.99 31.68 -1.80
C ARG A 38 11.79 31.12 -3.19
N ALA A 39 11.81 31.96 -4.23
CA ALA A 39 11.67 31.52 -5.62
C ALA A 39 12.84 30.61 -6.06
N ILE A 40 14.08 30.94 -5.66
CA ILE A 40 15.26 30.11 -5.92
C ILE A 40 15.16 28.76 -5.19
N MET A 41 14.77 28.77 -3.91
CA MET A 41 14.58 27.53 -3.15
C MET A 41 13.44 26.67 -3.70
N ALA A 42 12.35 27.28 -4.16
CA ALA A 42 11.22 26.58 -4.77
C ALA A 42 11.62 25.91 -6.09
N ARG A 43 12.36 26.61 -6.97
CA ARG A 43 12.92 26.04 -8.20
C ARG A 43 13.89 24.90 -7.89
N SER A 44 14.86 25.12 -7.00
CA SER A 44 15.81 24.08 -6.59
C SER A 44 15.14 22.87 -5.90
N ALA A 45 14.01 23.07 -5.24
CA ALA A 45 13.21 21.96 -4.71
C ALA A 45 12.45 21.22 -5.82
N ALA A 46 11.87 21.94 -6.78
CA ALA A 46 11.21 21.36 -7.94
C ALA A 46 12.20 20.53 -8.79
N ASP A 47 13.36 21.08 -9.12
CA ASP A 47 14.40 20.40 -9.91
C ASP A 47 14.89 19.13 -9.20
N ARG A 48 15.07 19.18 -7.87
CA ARG A 48 15.45 18.00 -7.08
C ARG A 48 14.34 16.97 -7.03
N ASN A 49 13.08 17.38 -6.91
CA ASN A 49 11.95 16.46 -6.92
C ASN A 49 11.81 15.79 -8.30
N GLU A 50 11.94 16.55 -9.37
CA GLU A 50 11.92 16.02 -10.74
C GLU A 50 13.07 15.03 -10.98
N GLN A 51 14.27 15.36 -10.49
CA GLN A 51 15.41 14.44 -10.56
C GLN A 51 15.15 13.14 -9.78
N VAL A 52 14.55 13.24 -8.59
CA VAL A 52 14.18 12.07 -7.77
C VAL A 52 13.10 11.24 -8.46
N GLU A 53 12.05 11.87 -8.99
CA GLU A 53 10.99 11.18 -9.73
C GLU A 53 11.52 10.48 -10.97
N SER A 54 12.39 11.14 -11.75
CA SER A 54 13.04 10.54 -12.91
C SER A 54 13.89 9.33 -12.52
N ALA A 55 14.71 9.46 -11.47
CA ALA A 55 15.52 8.35 -10.98
C ALA A 55 14.67 7.18 -10.47
N ILE A 56 13.56 7.46 -9.77
CA ILE A 56 12.62 6.43 -9.32
C ILE A 56 11.98 5.73 -10.53
N ALA A 57 11.57 6.47 -11.57
CA ALA A 57 11.00 5.91 -12.79
C ALA A 57 12.00 5.02 -13.55
N GLU A 58 13.29 5.34 -13.53
CA GLU A 58 14.34 4.46 -14.06
C GLU A 58 14.47 3.16 -13.26
N VAL A 59 14.40 3.23 -11.93
CA VAL A 59 14.42 2.04 -11.07
C VAL A 59 13.23 1.13 -11.35
N TYR A 60 12.03 1.69 -11.54
CA TYR A 60 10.84 0.90 -11.92
C TYR A 60 11.03 0.21 -13.28
N ARG A 61 11.49 0.94 -14.30
CA ARG A 61 11.77 0.38 -15.63
C ARG A 61 12.81 -0.75 -15.58
N PHE A 62 13.85 -0.58 -14.77
CA PHE A 62 14.86 -1.61 -14.55
C PHE A 62 14.27 -2.86 -13.88
N ALA A 63 13.44 -2.67 -12.84
CA ALA A 63 12.79 -3.77 -12.14
C ALA A 63 11.84 -4.55 -13.05
N GLU A 64 11.04 -3.86 -13.88
CA GLU A 64 10.17 -4.47 -14.89
C GLU A 64 10.95 -5.27 -15.91
N SER A 65 12.01 -4.70 -16.48
CA SER A 65 12.88 -5.40 -17.42
C SER A 65 13.49 -6.67 -16.81
N LYS A 66 13.94 -6.60 -15.55
CA LYS A 66 14.47 -7.77 -14.84
C LYS A 66 13.41 -8.80 -14.52
N ALA A 67 12.20 -8.38 -14.15
CA ALA A 67 11.10 -9.29 -13.90
C ALA A 67 10.63 -10.00 -15.18
N GLN A 68 10.64 -9.30 -16.32
CA GLN A 68 10.40 -9.88 -17.65
C GLN A 68 11.44 -10.96 -17.97
N TYR A 69 12.72 -10.64 -17.80
CA TYR A 69 13.82 -11.58 -18.01
C TYR A 69 13.69 -12.83 -17.12
N LEU A 70 13.33 -12.66 -15.85
CA LEU A 70 13.10 -13.77 -14.92
C LEU A 70 11.87 -14.60 -15.31
N SER A 71 10.82 -13.97 -15.83
CA SER A 71 9.64 -14.67 -16.37
C SER A 71 10.02 -15.60 -17.53
N GLU A 72 10.88 -15.14 -18.42
CA GLU A 72 11.35 -15.90 -19.58
C GLU A 72 12.31 -17.03 -19.21
N THR A 73 13.19 -16.80 -18.22
CA THR A 73 14.27 -17.74 -17.86
C THR A 73 13.91 -18.73 -16.75
N CYS A 74 13.05 -18.33 -15.81
CA CYS A 74 12.76 -19.09 -14.60
C CYS A 74 11.30 -19.58 -14.51
N GLY A 75 10.46 -19.28 -15.52
CA GLY A 75 9.03 -19.58 -15.51
C GLY A 75 8.24 -18.61 -14.60
N HIS A 76 6.91 -18.74 -14.49
CA HIS A 76 6.01 -17.73 -13.87
C HIS A 76 5.86 -16.42 -14.63
N LYS A 77 4.86 -15.61 -14.24
CA LYS A 77 4.55 -14.30 -14.84
C LYS A 77 5.47 -13.21 -14.28
N SER A 78 5.85 -12.22 -15.10
CA SER A 78 6.67 -11.05 -14.67
C SER A 78 6.19 -10.41 -13.35
N ASP A 79 4.87 -10.26 -13.16
CA ASP A 79 4.26 -9.71 -11.95
C ASP A 79 4.60 -10.49 -10.66
N TYR A 80 4.85 -11.81 -10.74
CA TYR A 80 5.36 -12.60 -9.61
C TYR A 80 6.76 -12.12 -9.18
N TYR A 81 7.65 -11.84 -10.13
CA TYR A 81 9.01 -11.37 -9.85
C TYR A 81 9.06 -9.90 -9.46
N LEU A 82 8.20 -9.04 -10.04
CA LEU A 82 8.05 -7.65 -9.59
C LEU A 82 7.68 -7.58 -8.11
N ARG A 83 6.69 -8.38 -7.69
CA ARG A 83 6.33 -8.50 -6.27
C ARG A 83 7.51 -8.94 -5.42
N LEU A 84 8.33 -9.89 -5.89
CA LEU A 84 9.51 -10.34 -5.16
C LEU A 84 10.56 -9.23 -4.98
N ILE A 85 10.86 -8.48 -6.06
CA ILE A 85 11.83 -7.38 -6.05
C ILE A 85 11.41 -6.28 -5.06
N PHE A 86 10.12 -5.89 -5.05
CA PHE A 86 9.64 -4.79 -4.22
C PHE A 86 9.22 -5.18 -2.80
N SER A 87 8.89 -6.45 -2.53
CA SER A 87 8.56 -6.92 -1.18
C SER A 87 9.79 -7.13 -0.28
N GLY A 88 10.99 -7.21 -0.85
CA GLY A 88 12.27 -7.34 -0.13
C GLY A 88 12.79 -6.05 0.52
N GLY A 89 12.09 -4.92 0.41
CA GLY A 89 12.58 -3.63 0.96
C GLY A 89 12.84 -3.66 2.48
N VAL A 90 12.03 -4.41 3.23
CA VAL A 90 12.21 -4.59 4.69
C VAL A 90 13.41 -5.49 5.00
N SER A 91 13.75 -6.43 4.11
CA SER A 91 14.85 -7.36 4.33
C SER A 91 16.23 -6.75 4.09
N LEU A 92 16.30 -5.57 3.46
CA LEU A 92 17.51 -4.79 3.18
C LEU A 92 17.90 -3.79 4.29
N GLN A 93 17.08 -3.61 5.33
CA GLN A 93 17.48 -2.81 6.49
C GLN A 93 18.71 -3.42 7.16
N LYS A 94 19.64 -2.59 7.67
CA LYS A 94 20.84 -3.04 8.40
C LYS A 94 20.45 -3.98 9.54
N LYS A 95 20.52 -5.30 9.29
CA LYS A 95 20.26 -6.31 10.31
C LYS A 95 21.41 -6.32 11.31
N ARG A 96 21.08 -6.51 12.58
CA ARG A 96 22.09 -6.72 13.61
C ARG A 96 22.82 -8.04 13.30
N LYS A 97 24.14 -7.98 13.21
CA LYS A 97 24.99 -9.17 13.01
C LYS A 97 24.60 -10.28 14.00
N PRO A 98 24.53 -11.55 13.56
CA PRO A 98 24.40 -12.67 14.47
C PRO A 98 25.46 -12.58 15.58
N ASN A 99 25.07 -12.90 16.81
CA ASN A 99 26.04 -13.11 17.88
C ASN A 99 26.00 -14.59 18.27
N ALA A 100 27.10 -15.11 18.80
CA ALA A 100 27.26 -16.53 19.11
C ALA A 100 26.17 -17.03 20.08
N TYR A 101 25.79 -16.22 21.05
CA TYR A 101 24.78 -16.59 22.05
C TYR A 101 23.37 -16.74 21.45
N ASN A 102 22.98 -15.83 20.54
CA ASN A 102 21.70 -15.89 19.84
C ASN A 102 21.69 -17.04 18.81
N ALA A 103 22.82 -17.30 18.17
CA ALA A 103 22.97 -18.43 17.25
C ALA A 103 22.81 -19.77 17.98
N TRP A 104 23.52 -19.95 19.09
CA TRP A 104 23.36 -21.10 19.97
C TRP A 104 21.93 -21.25 20.49
N SER A 105 21.33 -20.17 20.98
CA SER A 105 19.94 -20.19 21.48
C SER A 105 18.95 -20.60 20.40
N HIS A 106 19.16 -20.16 19.16
CA HIS A 106 18.32 -20.52 18.02
C HIS A 106 18.45 -22.01 17.69
N GLN A 107 19.68 -22.54 17.66
CA GLN A 107 19.91 -23.98 17.43
C GLN A 107 19.33 -24.83 18.56
N LEU A 108 19.55 -24.44 19.82
CA LEU A 108 18.99 -25.13 20.99
C LEU A 108 17.45 -25.21 20.91
N ALA A 109 16.80 -24.11 20.53
CA ALA A 109 15.36 -24.09 20.33
C ALA A 109 14.92 -25.05 19.21
N LYS A 110 15.68 -25.08 18.10
CA LYS A 110 15.38 -25.92 16.94
C LYS A 110 15.56 -27.41 17.27
N GLU A 111 16.59 -27.78 18.03
CA GLU A 111 16.85 -29.15 18.45
C GLU A 111 15.86 -29.64 19.51
N LYS A 112 15.56 -28.82 20.52
CA LYS A 112 14.75 -29.25 21.68
C LYS A 112 13.25 -29.11 21.45
N ASN A 113 12.83 -28.16 20.60
CA ASN A 113 11.41 -27.94 20.29
C ASN A 113 11.04 -28.29 18.84
N GLY A 114 11.96 -28.81 18.02
CA GLY A 114 11.69 -29.16 16.62
C GLY A 114 10.59 -30.22 16.46
N ASP A 115 10.54 -31.18 17.38
CA ASP A 115 9.59 -32.32 17.37
C ASP A 115 8.48 -32.19 18.43
N ALA A 116 8.37 -31.04 19.10
CA ALA A 116 7.39 -30.85 20.16
C ALA A 116 5.98 -30.62 19.61
N ASP A 117 4.98 -31.32 20.17
CA ASP A 117 3.57 -31.07 19.85
C ASP A 117 3.18 -29.61 20.09
N PRO A 118 2.25 -29.03 19.29
CA PRO A 118 1.74 -27.69 19.51
C PRO A 118 1.25 -27.48 20.96
N GLY A 119 1.89 -26.57 21.68
CA GLY A 119 1.56 -26.25 23.08
C GLY A 119 2.39 -26.99 24.15
N LYS A 120 3.26 -27.94 23.75
CA LYS A 120 4.21 -28.62 24.64
C LYS A 120 5.66 -28.13 24.49
N ALA A 121 5.91 -27.19 23.58
CA ALA A 121 7.24 -26.61 23.38
C ALA A 121 7.71 -25.87 24.65
N THR A 122 8.93 -26.17 25.09
CA THR A 122 9.52 -25.56 26.28
C THR A 122 9.86 -24.10 26.00
N ASN A 123 9.63 -23.22 26.97
CA ASN A 123 9.98 -21.81 26.85
C ASN A 123 11.49 -21.64 26.60
N LEU A 124 11.85 -20.79 25.63
CA LEU A 124 13.24 -20.54 25.26
C LEU A 124 14.11 -20.08 26.43
N LEU A 125 13.56 -19.27 27.35
CA LEU A 125 14.28 -18.80 28.53
C LEU A 125 14.61 -19.95 29.49
N ASP A 126 13.72 -20.94 29.62
CA ASP A 126 13.94 -22.09 30.48
C ASP A 126 14.96 -23.05 29.85
N LEU A 127 14.91 -23.24 28.53
CA LEU A 127 15.92 -23.98 27.77
C LEU A 127 17.30 -23.34 27.89
N GLN A 128 17.39 -22.01 27.73
CA GLN A 128 18.64 -21.27 27.88
C GLN A 128 19.23 -21.43 29.29
N ARG A 129 18.39 -21.43 30.33
CA ARG A 129 18.83 -21.63 31.72
C ARG A 129 19.33 -23.05 31.96
N GLN A 130 18.63 -24.05 31.44
CA GLN A 130 18.96 -25.47 31.64
C GLN A 130 20.22 -25.90 30.88
N HIS A 131 20.47 -25.31 29.72
CA HIS A 131 21.57 -25.71 28.83
C HIS A 131 22.70 -24.68 28.77
N ARG A 132 22.72 -23.67 29.66
CA ARG A 132 23.73 -22.59 29.63
C ARG A 132 25.17 -23.10 29.61
N GLU A 133 25.45 -24.18 30.35
CA GLU A 133 26.77 -24.80 30.42
C GLU A 133 27.25 -25.33 29.06
N GLU A 134 26.34 -25.69 28.15
CA GLU A 134 26.67 -26.14 26.80
C GLU A 134 27.28 -24.99 26.00
N TYR A 135 26.72 -23.78 26.12
CA TYR A 135 27.27 -22.59 25.47
C TYR A 135 28.68 -22.23 25.98
N ASP A 136 28.90 -22.40 27.28
CA ASP A 136 30.18 -22.07 27.91
C ASP A 136 31.28 -23.07 27.50
N LYS A 137 30.91 -24.31 27.16
CA LYS A 137 31.81 -25.36 26.64
C LYS A 137 32.13 -25.22 25.15
N LEU A 138 31.35 -24.43 24.39
CA LEU A 138 31.60 -24.21 22.96
C LEU A 138 32.92 -23.48 22.72
N THR A 139 33.70 -24.04 21.80
CA THR A 139 34.94 -23.45 21.30
C THR A 139 34.67 -22.18 20.49
N PRO A 140 35.69 -21.32 20.31
CA PRO A 140 35.58 -20.15 19.45
C PRO A 140 35.28 -20.49 17.98
N GLN A 141 35.64 -21.70 17.52
CA GLN A 141 35.33 -22.15 16.18
C GLN A 141 33.85 -22.53 16.05
N GLU A 142 33.33 -23.35 16.96
CA GLU A 142 31.91 -23.71 16.96
C GLU A 142 31.01 -22.48 17.11
N LYS A 143 31.42 -21.48 17.91
CA LYS A 143 30.71 -20.20 18.02
C LYS A 143 30.66 -19.41 16.70
N ARG A 144 31.67 -19.55 15.83
CA ARG A 144 31.69 -18.94 14.50
C ARG A 144 30.81 -19.73 13.54
N ASP A 145 30.94 -21.05 13.53
CA ASP A 145 30.15 -21.95 12.69
C ASP A 145 28.63 -21.78 12.98
N LEU A 146 28.27 -21.60 14.25
CA LEU A 146 26.90 -21.25 14.67
C LEU A 146 26.42 -19.92 14.10
N CYS A 147 27.28 -18.89 14.12
CA CYS A 147 26.94 -17.59 13.56
C CYS A 147 26.74 -17.69 12.04
N GLU A 148 27.62 -18.41 11.34
CA GLU A 148 27.55 -18.62 9.89
C GLU A 148 26.29 -19.41 9.50
N ALA A 149 25.98 -20.50 10.20
CA ALA A 149 24.75 -21.27 9.98
C ALA A 149 23.48 -20.42 10.22
N LEU A 150 23.48 -19.56 11.25
CA LEU A 150 22.37 -18.64 11.49
C LEU A 150 22.28 -17.54 10.41
N GLU A 151 23.41 -17.10 9.85
CA GLU A 151 23.46 -16.12 8.77
C GLU A 151 22.93 -16.72 7.47
N GLU A 152 23.35 -17.93 7.10
CA GLU A 152 22.84 -18.68 5.95
C GLU A 152 21.33 -18.98 6.07
N GLU A 153 20.85 -19.35 7.27
CA GLU A 153 19.41 -19.54 7.52
C GLU A 153 18.62 -18.22 7.47
N ARG A 154 19.24 -17.09 7.82
CA ARG A 154 18.61 -15.75 7.68
C ARG A 154 18.56 -15.29 6.23
N ASP A 155 19.59 -15.61 5.46
CA ASP A 155 19.71 -15.24 4.05
C ASP A 155 18.80 -16.09 3.16
N SER A 156 18.67 -17.39 3.44
CA SER A 156 17.67 -18.25 2.78
C SER A 156 16.22 -17.80 3.07
N ARG A 157 15.95 -17.32 4.30
CA ARG A 157 14.65 -16.70 4.66
C ARG A 157 14.47 -15.29 4.06
N MET A 158 15.53 -14.66 3.57
CA MET A 158 15.50 -13.31 2.99
C MET A 158 14.90 -13.31 1.59
N PHE A 159 15.23 -14.33 0.78
CA PHE A 159 14.75 -14.49 -0.59
C PHE A 159 13.55 -15.43 -0.72
N GLY A 160 13.24 -16.17 0.34
CA GLY A 160 12.02 -16.95 0.41
C GLY A 160 10.81 -16.04 0.62
N ILE A 161 9.91 -15.99 -0.37
CA ILE A 161 8.50 -15.64 -0.13
C ILE A 161 8.08 -16.39 1.13
N ARG A 162 7.55 -15.72 2.16
CA ARG A 162 6.98 -16.45 3.30
C ARG A 162 5.82 -17.30 2.78
N VAL A 163 6.11 -18.57 2.50
CA VAL A 163 5.19 -19.50 1.83
C VAL A 163 4.03 -19.84 2.76
N ASN A 164 4.24 -19.79 4.08
CA ASN A 164 3.18 -20.10 5.04
C ASN A 164 2.25 -18.89 5.27
N GLN A 165 0.94 -19.15 5.25
CA GLN A 165 -0.10 -18.13 5.40
C GLN A 165 0.02 -17.34 6.72
N LYS A 166 0.41 -18.02 7.80
CA LYS A 166 0.58 -17.41 9.13
C LYS A 166 1.68 -16.34 9.15
N GLY A 167 2.75 -16.56 8.41
CA GLY A 167 3.90 -15.67 8.29
C GLY A 167 3.57 -14.41 7.49
N ARG A 168 2.74 -14.54 6.45
CA ARG A 168 2.19 -13.40 5.69
C ARG A 168 1.27 -12.56 6.57
N ALA A 169 0.33 -13.18 7.29
CA ALA A 169 -0.54 -12.48 8.22
C ALA A 169 0.27 -11.77 9.32
N GLN A 170 1.28 -12.43 9.90
CA GLN A 170 2.12 -11.84 10.93
C GLN A 170 2.90 -10.61 10.43
N ASP A 171 3.43 -10.63 9.21
CA ASP A 171 4.12 -9.47 8.65
C ASP A 171 3.18 -8.31 8.44
N VAL A 172 2.00 -8.56 7.88
CA VAL A 172 0.98 -7.52 7.71
C VAL A 172 0.59 -6.92 9.07
N MET A 173 0.38 -7.75 10.09
CA MET A 173 0.06 -7.27 11.44
C MET A 173 1.20 -6.52 12.12
N ASN A 174 2.46 -6.89 11.86
CA ASN A 174 3.62 -6.16 12.37
C ASN A 174 3.74 -4.78 11.73
N THR A 175 3.56 -4.67 10.42
CA THR A 175 3.52 -3.39 9.70
C THR A 175 2.35 -2.54 10.19
N PHE A 176 1.17 -3.13 10.34
CA PHE A 176 -0.01 -2.44 10.85
C PHE A 176 0.23 -1.86 12.26
N ARG A 177 0.89 -2.63 13.14
CA ARG A 177 1.29 -2.14 14.47
C ARG A 177 2.25 -0.96 14.41
N HIS A 178 3.20 -0.98 13.48
CA HIS A 178 4.12 0.14 13.30
C HIS A 178 3.40 1.41 12.82
N ILE A 179 2.42 1.27 11.92
CA ILE A 179 1.56 2.37 11.49
C ILE A 179 0.78 2.95 12.69
N MET A 180 0.19 2.08 13.53
CA MET A 180 -0.51 2.52 14.75
C MET A 180 0.41 3.29 15.71
N GLU A 181 1.67 2.90 15.83
CA GLU A 181 2.66 3.60 16.67
C GLU A 181 3.01 5.01 16.13
N MET A 182 3.10 5.17 14.80
CA MET A 182 3.36 6.47 14.18
C MET A 182 2.21 7.47 14.36
N CYS A 183 0.97 7.00 14.50
CA CYS A 183 -0.21 7.86 14.70
C CYS A 183 -0.30 8.50 16.09
N ARG A 184 0.68 8.31 16.99
CA ARG A 184 0.67 8.85 18.36
C ARG A 184 1.04 10.33 18.49
N CYS A 185 1.38 11.02 17.40
CA CYS A 185 1.86 12.41 17.41
C CYS A 185 0.77 13.50 17.45
N GLY A 186 -0.36 13.27 18.13
CA GLY A 186 -1.47 14.24 18.19
C GLY A 186 -2.28 14.33 16.89
N ILE A 187 -2.30 13.24 16.11
CA ILE A 187 -3.07 13.08 14.89
C ILE A 187 -4.31 12.25 15.23
N GLU A 188 -5.47 12.65 14.72
CA GLU A 188 -6.69 11.83 14.75
C GLU A 188 -6.83 11.10 13.41
N ALA A 189 -6.88 9.77 13.45
CA ALA A 189 -6.93 8.92 12.27
C ALA A 189 -7.82 7.70 12.51
N PHE A 190 -8.43 7.22 11.44
CA PHE A 190 -8.96 5.85 11.36
C PHE A 190 -8.30 5.14 10.18
N ILE A 191 -7.94 3.87 10.38
CA ILE A 191 -7.19 3.09 9.40
C ILE A 191 -7.91 1.76 9.22
N GLY A 192 -8.28 1.45 7.98
CA GLY A 192 -8.81 0.16 7.57
C GLY A 192 -7.77 -0.59 6.74
N LEU A 193 -7.51 -1.83 7.09
CA LEU A 193 -6.60 -2.71 6.34
C LEU A 193 -7.35 -3.98 5.95
N VAL A 194 -7.33 -4.29 4.65
CA VAL A 194 -7.96 -5.48 4.06
C VAL A 194 -6.96 -6.21 3.17
N ARG A 195 -7.18 -7.50 2.92
CA ARG A 195 -6.42 -8.23 1.90
C ARG A 195 -6.94 -7.91 0.50
N ASN A 196 -6.07 -8.02 -0.48
CA ASN A 196 -6.38 -7.82 -1.90
C ASN A 196 -6.34 -9.12 -2.72
N ASN A 197 -6.15 -10.27 -2.07
CA ASN A 197 -6.16 -11.58 -2.72
C ASN A 197 -6.71 -12.64 -1.76
N THR A 198 -7.04 -13.80 -2.29
CA THR A 198 -7.60 -14.93 -1.54
C THR A 198 -6.56 -15.94 -1.08
N GLU A 199 -5.27 -15.71 -1.35
CA GLU A 199 -4.19 -16.67 -1.09
C GLU A 199 -3.86 -16.86 0.39
N PHE A 200 -4.20 -15.86 1.22
CA PHE A 200 -3.99 -15.92 2.66
C PHE A 200 -5.22 -15.41 3.41
N GLU A 201 -5.44 -15.97 4.59
CA GLU A 201 -6.51 -15.56 5.47
C GLU A 201 -6.03 -14.38 6.33
N LEU A 202 -6.64 -13.22 6.08
CA LEU A 202 -6.51 -12.04 6.91
C LEU A 202 -7.88 -11.37 6.97
N ARG A 203 -8.36 -11.09 8.17
CA ARG A 203 -9.62 -10.38 8.36
C ARG A 203 -9.38 -8.88 8.30
N PRO A 204 -10.36 -8.08 7.83
CA PRO A 204 -10.31 -6.63 7.92
C PRO A 204 -9.90 -6.18 9.32
N GLN A 205 -8.85 -5.35 9.38
CA GLN A 205 -8.34 -4.76 10.60
C GLN A 205 -8.71 -3.29 10.64
N TRP A 206 -9.21 -2.84 11.79
CA TRP A 206 -9.59 -1.45 11.99
C TRP A 206 -8.85 -0.86 13.18
N PHE A 207 -8.26 0.30 12.97
CA PHE A 207 -7.65 1.10 14.02
C PHE A 207 -8.29 2.48 14.05
N PHE A 208 -8.62 2.94 15.26
CA PHE A 208 -9.04 4.32 15.51
C PHE A 208 -8.12 4.90 16.58
N THR A 209 -7.59 6.09 16.32
CA THR A 209 -6.77 6.83 17.31
C THR A 209 -7.56 7.10 18.59
N SER A 210 -8.87 7.34 18.46
CA SER A 210 -9.77 7.59 19.58
C SER A 210 -11.15 6.96 19.37
N THR A 211 -11.75 6.43 20.45
CA THR A 211 -13.12 5.87 20.44
C THR A 211 -14.19 6.85 19.94
N PRO A 212 -14.14 8.17 20.25
CA PRO A 212 -15.10 9.13 19.75
C PRO A 212 -15.19 9.23 18.23
N ILE A 213 -14.09 8.96 17.48
CA ILE A 213 -14.14 8.96 16.01
C ILE A 213 -15.13 7.93 15.51
N ASN A 214 -15.01 6.67 15.95
CA ASN A 214 -15.90 5.62 15.46
C ASN A 214 -17.36 5.95 15.81
N ARG A 215 -17.61 6.46 17.03
CA ARG A 215 -18.95 6.89 17.45
C ARG A 215 -19.50 8.04 16.61
N TYR A 216 -18.66 9.03 16.30
CA TYR A 216 -19.03 10.13 15.42
C TYR A 216 -19.38 9.62 14.02
N LEU A 217 -18.55 8.74 13.44
CA LEU A 217 -18.79 8.16 12.12
C LEU A 217 -20.07 7.34 12.08
N THR A 218 -20.36 6.54 13.12
CA THR A 218 -21.64 5.82 13.25
C THR A 218 -22.85 6.76 13.23
N GLY A 219 -22.74 7.95 13.83
CA GLY A 219 -23.82 8.94 13.85
C GLY A 219 -23.90 9.80 12.60
N ALA A 220 -22.76 10.15 12.00
CA ALA A 220 -22.65 11.09 10.89
C ALA A 220 -22.83 10.42 9.52
N ILE A 221 -22.35 9.18 9.36
CA ILE A 221 -22.39 8.44 8.09
C ILE A 221 -23.49 7.39 8.17
N LYS A 222 -24.46 7.51 7.25
CA LYS A 222 -25.57 6.56 7.13
C LYS A 222 -25.04 5.16 6.84
N LYS A 223 -25.46 4.17 7.64
CA LYS A 223 -25.03 2.75 7.54
C LYS A 223 -23.53 2.55 7.76
N TRP A 224 -22.87 3.41 8.53
CA TRP A 224 -21.50 3.17 8.96
C TRP A 224 -21.44 1.98 9.90
N ASP A 225 -20.80 0.92 9.42
CA ASP A 225 -20.53 -0.30 10.16
C ASP A 225 -19.19 -0.85 9.66
N VAL A 226 -18.23 -1.03 10.57
CA VAL A 226 -16.85 -1.43 10.23
C VAL A 226 -16.78 -2.85 9.66
N GLU A 227 -17.71 -3.74 10.01
CA GLU A 227 -17.76 -5.10 9.48
C GLU A 227 -18.30 -5.08 8.05
N VAL A 228 -19.39 -4.36 7.83
CA VAL A 228 -20.00 -4.24 6.51
C VAL A 228 -19.05 -3.53 5.55
N ILE A 229 -18.50 -2.39 5.98
CA ILE A 229 -17.55 -1.61 5.17
C ILE A 229 -16.27 -2.41 4.95
N GLY A 230 -15.74 -3.07 5.99
CA GLY A 230 -14.54 -3.89 5.87
C GLY A 230 -14.71 -5.04 4.87
N SER A 231 -15.88 -5.70 4.88
CA SER A 231 -16.19 -6.78 3.95
C SER A 231 -16.38 -6.28 2.51
N GLN A 232 -17.05 -5.13 2.33
CA GLN A 232 -17.20 -4.52 1.01
C GLN A 232 -15.88 -4.03 0.44
N PHE A 233 -15.04 -3.44 1.30
CA PHE A 233 -13.71 -2.97 0.92
C PHE A 233 -12.80 -4.14 0.57
N GLU A 234 -12.81 -5.23 1.35
CA GLU A 234 -12.09 -6.46 1.03
C GLU A 234 -12.54 -7.03 -0.33
N ALA A 235 -13.86 -7.14 -0.57
CA ALA A 235 -14.38 -7.62 -1.84
C ALA A 235 -13.92 -6.74 -3.02
N PHE A 236 -13.94 -5.41 -2.83
CA PHE A 236 -13.44 -4.43 -3.81
C PHE A 236 -11.95 -4.61 -4.09
N SER A 237 -11.14 -4.76 -3.05
CA SER A 237 -9.69 -4.98 -3.19
C SER A 237 -9.35 -6.31 -3.86
N ILE A 238 -10.07 -7.39 -3.54
CA ILE A 238 -9.90 -8.70 -4.19
C ILE A 238 -10.27 -8.65 -5.67
N ALA A 239 -11.27 -7.85 -6.03
CA ALA A 239 -11.67 -7.62 -7.40
C ALA A 239 -10.75 -6.65 -8.16
N GLY A 240 -9.59 -6.28 -7.59
CA GLY A 240 -8.57 -5.46 -8.26
C GLY A 240 -8.78 -3.96 -8.15
N CYS A 241 -9.63 -3.48 -7.23
CA CYS A 241 -9.96 -2.06 -7.08
C CYS A 241 -10.55 -1.40 -8.35
N GLU A 242 -11.14 -2.20 -9.24
CA GLU A 242 -11.80 -1.72 -10.45
C GLU A 242 -13.20 -1.23 -10.11
N LEU A 243 -13.44 0.09 -10.13
CA LEU A 243 -14.77 0.64 -9.79
C LEU A 243 -15.85 0.17 -10.77
N PHE A 244 -15.49 -0.01 -12.04
CA PHE A 244 -16.42 -0.39 -13.10
C PHE A 244 -17.12 -1.73 -12.83
N THR A 245 -16.42 -2.71 -12.24
CA THR A 245 -16.99 -4.04 -11.92
C THR A 245 -18.00 -4.01 -10.78
N PHE A 246 -18.06 -2.93 -9.99
CA PHE A 246 -19.01 -2.77 -8.89
C PHE A 246 -20.24 -1.93 -9.25
N LEU A 247 -20.25 -1.33 -10.45
CA LEU A 247 -21.41 -0.62 -10.98
C LEU A 247 -22.48 -1.63 -11.37
N ARG A 248 -23.58 -1.66 -10.62
CA ARG A 248 -24.62 -2.69 -10.73
C ARG A 248 -25.59 -2.47 -11.88
N THR A 249 -25.79 -1.22 -12.29
CA THR A 249 -26.76 -0.88 -13.33
C THR A 249 -26.06 -0.43 -14.59
N VAL A 250 -26.65 -0.76 -15.75
CA VAL A 250 -26.20 -0.30 -17.07
C VAL A 250 -26.12 1.23 -17.13
N ARG A 251 -27.04 1.91 -16.42
CA ARG A 251 -27.04 3.37 -16.30
C ARG A 251 -25.80 3.88 -15.59
N ASP A 252 -25.47 3.33 -14.42
CA ASP A 252 -24.33 3.78 -13.63
C ASP A 252 -23.01 3.47 -14.37
N GLN A 253 -22.94 2.32 -15.06
CA GLN A 253 -21.83 1.97 -15.95
C GLN A 253 -21.66 2.97 -17.10
N ALA A 254 -22.76 3.30 -17.78
CA ALA A 254 -22.73 4.27 -18.87
C ALA A 254 -22.36 5.68 -18.38
N GLU A 255 -22.90 6.11 -17.24
CA GLU A 255 -22.58 7.41 -16.64
C GLU A 255 -21.11 7.51 -16.24
N TRP A 256 -20.55 6.44 -15.67
CA TRP A 256 -19.13 6.36 -15.36
C TRP A 256 -18.26 6.47 -16.62
N LEU A 257 -18.56 5.70 -17.68
CA LEU A 257 -17.84 5.78 -18.96
C LEU A 257 -17.93 7.18 -19.59
N LYS A 258 -19.13 7.79 -19.58
CA LYS A 258 -19.32 9.16 -20.09
C LYS A 258 -18.51 10.18 -19.32
N ASN A 259 -18.38 10.03 -17.99
CA ASN A 259 -17.58 10.92 -17.17
C ASN A 259 -16.08 10.75 -17.44
N GLU A 260 -15.60 9.52 -17.64
CA GLU A 260 -14.21 9.26 -18.05
C GLU A 260 -13.91 9.86 -19.43
N ILE A 261 -14.77 9.63 -20.42
CA ILE A 261 -14.62 10.21 -21.76
C ILE A 261 -14.58 11.74 -21.67
N ARG A 262 -15.48 12.35 -20.88
CA ARG A 262 -15.48 13.81 -20.67
C ARG A 262 -14.19 14.30 -20.05
N ALA A 263 -13.71 13.64 -19.00
CA ALA A 263 -12.46 13.98 -18.34
C ALA A 263 -11.28 13.89 -19.32
N LYS A 264 -11.16 12.78 -20.05
CA LYS A 264 -10.12 12.57 -21.06
C LYS A 264 -10.15 13.63 -22.16
N MET A 265 -11.32 13.95 -22.69
CA MET A 265 -11.48 15.00 -23.70
C MET A 265 -11.07 16.38 -23.20
N ASN A 266 -11.46 16.74 -21.96
CA ASN A 266 -11.06 18.00 -21.38
C ASN A 266 -9.55 18.07 -21.13
N THR A 267 -8.93 16.97 -20.69
CA THR A 267 -7.47 16.88 -20.53
C THR A 267 -6.76 17.07 -21.87
N LEU A 268 -7.15 16.30 -22.91
CA LEU A 268 -6.54 16.40 -24.24
C LEU A 268 -6.70 17.80 -24.85
N TYR A 269 -7.87 18.42 -24.66
CA TYR A 269 -8.14 19.77 -25.15
C TYR A 269 -7.33 20.84 -24.41
N ALA A 270 -7.23 20.73 -23.08
CA ALA A 270 -6.41 21.62 -22.27
C ALA A 270 -4.92 21.51 -22.63
N ASP A 271 -4.43 20.29 -22.86
CA ASP A 271 -3.05 20.02 -23.26
C ASP A 271 -2.75 20.59 -24.67
N ALA A 272 -3.66 20.42 -25.62
CA ALA A 272 -3.51 20.92 -26.99
C ALA A 272 -3.55 22.45 -27.09
N THR A 273 -4.40 23.10 -26.27
CA THR A 273 -4.55 24.57 -26.26
C THR A 273 -3.55 25.28 -25.33
N GLY A 274 -2.87 24.55 -24.45
CA GLY A 274 -2.02 25.10 -23.39
C GLY A 274 -2.79 25.88 -22.31
N LYS A 275 -4.12 25.83 -22.32
CA LYS A 275 -5.00 26.54 -21.39
C LYS A 275 -5.49 25.56 -20.31
N LYS A 276 -5.14 25.84 -19.04
CA LYS A 276 -5.63 25.05 -17.89
C LYS A 276 -7.13 25.29 -17.68
N ASP A 277 -7.82 24.24 -17.25
CA ASP A 277 -9.27 24.22 -16.93
C ASP A 277 -10.22 24.51 -18.11
N THR A 278 -9.78 24.26 -19.34
CA THR A 278 -10.61 24.44 -20.53
C THR A 278 -11.55 23.26 -20.75
N THR A 279 -12.80 23.53 -21.08
CA THR A 279 -13.81 22.50 -21.39
C THR A 279 -13.95 22.32 -22.90
N MET A 280 -14.04 21.08 -23.36
CA MET A 280 -14.21 20.76 -24.77
C MET A 280 -15.53 21.33 -25.34
N HIS A 281 -15.43 22.04 -26.47
CA HIS A 281 -16.59 22.60 -27.17
C HIS A 281 -17.13 21.62 -28.19
N TYR A 282 -18.28 20.98 -27.88
CA TYR A 282 -18.91 20.00 -28.78
C TYR A 282 -19.88 20.62 -29.79
N LYS A 283 -20.68 21.63 -29.37
CA LYS A 283 -21.69 22.26 -30.25
C LYS A 283 -21.06 23.16 -31.30
N ASP A 284 -20.09 23.96 -30.86
CA ASP A 284 -19.36 24.92 -31.69
C ASP A 284 -17.97 24.38 -32.08
N TYR A 285 -17.83 23.06 -32.18
CA TYR A 285 -16.55 22.39 -32.43
C TYR A 285 -15.85 22.94 -33.68
N GLU A 286 -16.55 23.03 -34.80
CA GLU A 286 -15.97 23.52 -36.06
C GLU A 286 -15.46 24.96 -35.93
N LYS A 287 -16.23 25.82 -35.27
CA LYS A 287 -15.89 27.24 -35.14
C LYS A 287 -14.76 27.45 -34.14
N VAL A 288 -14.92 26.94 -32.93
CA VAL A 288 -14.00 27.24 -31.82
C VAL A 288 -12.77 26.34 -31.87
N VAL A 289 -12.93 25.04 -32.10
CA VAL A 289 -11.82 24.09 -32.02
C VAL A 289 -11.04 24.04 -33.33
N VAL A 290 -11.73 23.94 -34.48
CA VAL A 290 -11.06 23.81 -35.79
C VAL A 290 -10.62 25.15 -36.35
N ILE A 291 -11.52 26.14 -36.43
CA ILE A 291 -11.21 27.44 -37.05
C ILE A 291 -10.40 28.34 -36.11
N ASP A 292 -10.88 28.58 -34.88
CA ASP A 292 -10.26 29.56 -33.98
C ASP A 292 -8.97 29.03 -33.34
N GLU A 293 -8.94 27.77 -32.89
CA GLU A 293 -7.78 27.16 -32.22
C GLU A 293 -6.91 26.29 -33.16
N GLY A 294 -7.37 25.98 -34.38
CA GLY A 294 -6.58 25.22 -35.38
C GLY A 294 -6.41 23.73 -35.05
N LEU A 295 -7.28 23.16 -34.21
CA LEU A 295 -7.16 21.80 -33.70
C LEU A 295 -8.13 20.85 -34.40
N THR A 296 -7.68 19.61 -34.65
CA THR A 296 -8.52 18.54 -35.20
C THR A 296 -8.52 17.34 -34.27
N LEU A 297 -9.71 16.81 -33.98
CA LEU A 297 -9.90 15.60 -33.20
C LEU A 297 -9.73 14.36 -34.08
N GLU A 298 -8.72 13.55 -33.76
CA GLU A 298 -8.51 12.25 -34.39
C GLU A 298 -8.88 11.11 -33.42
N GLY A 299 -9.33 9.98 -33.97
CA GLY A 299 -9.58 8.77 -33.18
C GLY A 299 -10.93 8.72 -32.43
N TRP A 300 -11.89 9.58 -32.76
CA TRP A 300 -13.25 9.45 -32.22
C TRP A 300 -13.98 8.25 -32.85
N THR A 301 -14.21 7.19 -32.06
CA THR A 301 -14.73 5.90 -32.57
C THR A 301 -16.26 5.76 -32.51
N HIS A 302 -16.97 6.71 -31.90
CA HIS A 302 -18.42 6.67 -31.78
C HIS A 302 -19.09 7.32 -33.00
N GLU A 303 -20.16 6.71 -33.51
CA GLU A 303 -20.84 7.14 -34.75
C GLU A 303 -21.32 8.59 -34.72
N VAL A 304 -21.74 9.04 -33.55
CA VAL A 304 -22.19 10.41 -33.31
C VAL A 304 -21.11 11.17 -32.53
N PHE A 305 -20.65 12.29 -33.08
CA PHE A 305 -19.85 13.27 -32.35
C PHE A 305 -20.77 14.21 -31.55
N ALA A 306 -20.75 14.07 -30.23
CA ALA A 306 -21.57 14.87 -29.32
C ALA A 306 -20.96 14.91 -27.92
N CYS A 307 -21.48 15.81 -27.08
CA CYS A 307 -21.11 15.86 -25.67
C CYS A 307 -21.39 14.49 -25.00
N PRO A 308 -20.45 13.93 -24.20
CA PRO A 308 -20.60 12.62 -23.58
C PRO A 308 -21.90 12.44 -22.79
N SER A 309 -22.41 13.50 -22.16
CA SER A 309 -23.70 13.47 -21.46
C SER A 309 -24.87 13.05 -22.37
N SER A 310 -24.85 13.51 -23.61
CA SER A 310 -25.91 13.34 -24.61
C SER A 310 -25.81 12.02 -25.38
N LEU A 311 -24.71 11.27 -25.23
CA LEU A 311 -24.56 9.96 -25.86
C LEU A 311 -25.60 8.97 -25.29
N LEU A 312 -25.91 7.91 -26.05
CA LEU A 312 -26.81 6.86 -25.56
C LEU A 312 -26.18 6.10 -24.38
N THR A 313 -27.01 5.41 -23.60
CA THR A 313 -26.56 4.60 -22.44
C THR A 313 -26.06 3.21 -22.84
N THR A 314 -25.89 2.95 -24.14
CA THR A 314 -25.36 1.69 -24.65
C THR A 314 -23.88 1.56 -24.30
N ILE A 315 -23.50 0.48 -23.60
CA ILE A 315 -22.17 0.32 -23.02
C ILE A 315 -21.08 0.09 -24.07
N GLU A 316 -21.34 -0.76 -25.06
CA GLU A 316 -20.30 -1.18 -26.02
C GLU A 316 -19.73 -0.02 -26.87
N PRO A 317 -20.55 0.91 -27.41
CA PRO A 317 -20.03 2.10 -28.07
C PRO A 317 -19.22 3.00 -27.13
N LEU A 318 -19.64 3.16 -25.87
CA LEU A 318 -18.94 3.98 -24.88
C LEU A 318 -17.58 3.34 -24.49
N LYS A 319 -17.52 2.01 -24.37
CA LYS A 319 -16.25 1.29 -24.11
C LYS A 319 -15.24 1.42 -25.24
N LYS A 320 -15.70 1.43 -26.50
CA LYS A 320 -14.84 1.63 -27.67
C LYS A 320 -14.31 3.06 -27.76
N LEU A 321 -15.02 4.02 -27.18
CA LEU A 321 -14.69 5.44 -27.21
C LEU A 321 -13.77 5.89 -26.06
N ARG A 322 -13.87 5.24 -24.90
CA ARG A 322 -13.02 5.46 -23.73
C ARG A 322 -11.54 5.36 -24.08
#